data_AF-W7CE69-F1
#
_entry.id   AF-W7CE69-F1
#
_cell.length_a   1.000
_cell.length_b   1.000
_cell.length_c   1.000
_cell.angle_alpha   90.00
_cell.angle_beta   90.00
_cell.angle_gamma   90.00
#
_symmetry.space_group_name_H-M   'P 1'
#
loop_
_entity.id
_entity.type
_entity.pdbx_description
1 polymer ?
#
loop_
_entity_poly.entity_id
_entity_poly.type
_entity_poly.pdbx_seq_one_letter_code
_entity_poly.pdbx_strand_id
1 'polypeptide(L)'
;MTTWINRYIESDRQNKQYNQKKKDGNICNVKKQIENWIISNSYTDYLSDPLGINLTELNKLVVDRDINNPNTTQLQKDTQDKVWEFEQEIWGKAFKEPASSMKTVVHDKSKKYLWVTFREDGMVIAVGETSMKSGDLLKYSGLHHSSIGDIRIILHQLMENEEKKLLDKLLKNLYSYAAYALVIAIKSIPPSNTTVKKLETELGEYLINNGINILNRYSHLN
;
A
#
# COMPACT_ATOMS: atom_id res chain seq x y z
N MET A 1 -3.88 -26.66 8.09
CA MET A 1 -2.52 -26.10 8.29
C MET A 1 -1.91 -25.84 6.91
N THR A 2 -2.45 -24.88 6.16
CA THR A 2 -1.90 -24.40 4.88
C THR A 2 -0.94 -23.28 5.21
N THR A 3 0.24 -23.72 5.64
CA THR A 3 1.29 -22.97 6.34
C THR A 3 1.95 -21.96 5.40
N TRP A 4 2.47 -20.88 5.95
CA TRP A 4 3.20 -19.79 5.26
C TRP A 4 4.09 -20.18 4.07
N ILE A 5 4.68 -21.38 4.08
CA ILE A 5 5.47 -21.97 2.98
C ILE A 5 4.72 -21.93 1.64
N ASN A 6 3.44 -22.31 1.61
CA ASN A 6 2.67 -22.32 0.36
C ASN A 6 2.46 -20.90 -0.20
N ARG A 7 2.37 -19.89 0.69
CA ARG A 7 2.28 -18.48 0.28
C ARG A 7 3.59 -18.00 -0.32
N TYR A 8 4.74 -18.42 0.22
CA TYR A 8 6.06 -18.11 -0.35
C TYR A 8 6.24 -18.75 -1.73
N ILE A 9 5.96 -20.05 -1.87
CA ILE A 9 6.05 -20.77 -3.14
C ILE A 9 5.18 -20.10 -4.21
N GLU A 10 3.96 -19.74 -3.84
CA GLU A 10 3.05 -19.05 -4.76
C GLU A 10 3.57 -17.66 -5.14
N SER A 11 4.08 -16.90 -4.19
CA SER A 11 4.70 -15.59 -4.43
C SER A 11 5.88 -15.68 -5.41
N ASP A 12 6.77 -16.66 -5.23
CA ASP A 12 7.90 -16.89 -6.13
C ASP A 12 7.43 -17.26 -7.54
N ARG A 13 6.39 -18.10 -7.62
CA ARG A 13 5.76 -18.48 -8.90
C ARG A 13 5.19 -17.26 -9.61
N GLN A 14 4.45 -16.41 -8.91
CA GLN A 14 3.85 -15.18 -9.46
C GLN A 14 4.94 -14.20 -9.95
N ASN A 15 5.99 -14.01 -9.17
CA ASN A 15 7.14 -13.18 -9.55
C ASN A 15 7.83 -13.72 -10.80
N LYS A 16 8.09 -15.03 -10.86
CA LYS A 16 8.71 -15.67 -12.04
C LYS A 16 7.84 -15.50 -13.28
N GLN A 17 6.54 -15.74 -13.17
CA GLN A 17 5.60 -15.54 -14.28
C GLN A 17 5.53 -14.08 -14.73
N TYR A 18 5.63 -13.13 -13.79
CA TYR A 18 5.63 -11.71 -14.11
C TYR A 18 6.89 -11.31 -14.89
N ASN A 19 8.06 -11.78 -14.44
CA ASN A 19 9.33 -11.49 -15.08
C ASN A 19 9.48 -12.09 -16.49
N GLN A 20 8.67 -13.10 -16.84
CA GLN A 20 8.62 -13.70 -18.18
C GLN A 20 7.74 -12.93 -19.17
N LYS A 21 6.87 -12.02 -18.69
CA LYS A 21 5.96 -11.22 -19.53
C LYS A 21 6.57 -9.83 -19.80
N LYS A 22 6.13 -9.16 -20.87
CA LYS A 22 6.48 -7.75 -21.13
C LYS A 22 5.86 -6.87 -20.03
N LYS A 23 6.68 -6.05 -19.38
CA LYS A 23 6.31 -5.30 -18.16
C LYS A 23 5.71 -3.91 -18.44
N ASP A 24 5.97 -3.37 -19.62
CA ASP A 24 5.64 -1.98 -19.96
C ASP A 24 4.14 -1.70 -19.85
N GLY A 25 3.79 -0.66 -19.09
CA GLY A 25 2.42 -0.19 -18.96
C GLY A 25 1.51 -1.07 -18.09
N ASN A 26 2.05 -2.01 -17.30
CA ASN A 26 1.21 -2.88 -16.47
C ASN A 26 0.34 -2.11 -15.46
N ILE A 27 0.85 -1.02 -14.87
CA ILE A 27 0.05 -0.17 -13.97
C ILE A 27 -1.18 0.40 -14.71
N CYS A 28 -0.99 0.90 -15.93
CA CYS A 28 -2.09 1.40 -16.76
C CYS A 28 -3.06 0.30 -17.16
N ASN A 29 -2.56 -0.91 -17.47
CA ASN A 29 -3.41 -2.06 -17.76
C ASN A 29 -4.27 -2.42 -16.54
N VAL A 30 -3.65 -2.58 -15.36
CA VAL A 30 -4.38 -2.88 -14.12
C VAL A 30 -5.40 -1.78 -13.81
N LYS A 31 -5.04 -0.51 -13.96
CA LYS A 31 -5.99 0.61 -13.80
C LYS A 31 -7.23 0.44 -14.69
N LYS A 32 -7.04 0.13 -15.98
CA LYS A 32 -8.15 -0.13 -16.91
C LYS A 32 -8.98 -1.34 -16.51
N GLN A 33 -8.35 -2.41 -16.02
CA GLN A 33 -9.07 -3.58 -15.51
C GLN A 33 -9.95 -3.22 -14.31
N ILE A 34 -9.47 -2.37 -13.41
CA ILE A 34 -10.25 -1.89 -12.27
C ILE A 34 -11.42 -1.01 -12.74
N GLU A 35 -11.20 -0.09 -13.67
CA GLU A 35 -12.27 0.73 -14.27
C GLU A 35 -13.35 -0.16 -14.92
N ASN A 36 -12.93 -1.16 -15.69
CA ASN A 36 -13.85 -2.12 -16.31
C ASN A 36 -14.62 -2.92 -15.26
N TRP A 37 -13.98 -3.39 -14.19
CA TRP A 37 -14.63 -4.10 -13.10
C TRP A 37 -15.69 -3.24 -12.41
N ILE A 38 -15.39 -1.97 -12.13
CA ILE A 38 -16.35 -1.03 -11.55
C ILE A 38 -17.56 -0.87 -12.47
N ILE A 39 -17.34 -0.67 -13.77
CA ILE A 39 -18.42 -0.46 -14.74
C ILE A 39 -19.25 -1.74 -14.93
N SER A 40 -18.61 -2.89 -15.14
CA SER A 40 -19.28 -4.15 -15.48
C SER A 40 -20.18 -4.66 -14.36
N ASN A 41 -19.88 -4.29 -13.11
CA ASN A 41 -20.67 -4.68 -11.95
C ASN A 41 -21.60 -3.57 -11.45
N SER A 42 -21.70 -2.44 -12.17
CA SER A 42 -22.52 -1.28 -11.78
C SER A 42 -22.10 -0.66 -10.43
N TYR A 43 -20.81 -0.56 -10.18
CA TYR A 43 -20.24 -0.07 -8.91
C TYR A 43 -19.97 1.44 -8.91
N THR A 44 -20.26 2.14 -10.01
CA THR A 44 -19.96 3.56 -10.23
C THR A 44 -20.54 4.50 -9.17
N ASP A 45 -21.67 4.13 -8.59
CA ASP A 45 -22.39 4.93 -7.59
C ASP A 45 -21.76 4.86 -6.21
N TYR A 46 -20.95 3.82 -5.93
CA TYR A 46 -20.37 3.60 -4.61
C TYR A 46 -18.86 3.42 -4.60
N LEU A 47 -18.21 3.22 -5.74
CA LEU A 47 -16.76 3.23 -5.87
C LEU A 47 -16.28 4.46 -6.65
N SER A 48 -15.14 5.03 -6.25
CA SER A 48 -14.46 6.05 -7.07
C SER A 48 -13.71 5.42 -8.24
N ASP A 49 -13.34 6.24 -9.21
CA ASP A 49 -12.32 5.84 -10.16
C ASP A 49 -10.99 5.55 -9.42
N PRO A 50 -10.17 4.61 -9.90
CA PRO A 50 -8.88 4.31 -9.29
C PRO A 50 -7.93 5.51 -9.42
N LEU A 51 -7.55 6.07 -8.27
CA LEU A 51 -6.58 7.17 -8.17
C LEU A 51 -5.17 6.61 -8.02
N GLY A 52 -4.26 7.03 -8.91
CA GLY A 52 -2.85 6.66 -8.83
C GLY A 52 -2.07 7.51 -7.84
N ILE A 53 -1.25 6.84 -7.04
CA ILE A 53 -0.39 7.43 -6.02
C ILE A 53 1.04 6.97 -6.28
N ASN A 54 1.96 7.93 -6.30
CA ASN A 54 3.39 7.66 -6.30
C ASN A 54 3.89 7.65 -4.85
N LEU A 55 4.33 6.48 -4.37
CA LEU A 55 4.84 6.30 -3.01
C LEU A 55 6.34 6.55 -2.92
N THR A 56 7.07 6.69 -4.04
CA THR A 56 8.53 6.79 -4.06
C THR A 56 9.04 8.02 -3.29
N GLU A 57 8.40 9.17 -3.44
CA GLU A 57 8.80 10.39 -2.71
C GLU A 57 8.63 10.21 -1.19
N LEU A 58 7.52 9.59 -0.81
CA LEU A 58 7.18 9.35 0.57
C LEU A 58 8.08 8.28 1.22
N ASN A 59 8.40 7.22 0.47
CA ASN A 59 9.39 6.21 0.85
C ASN A 59 10.76 6.85 1.12
N LYS A 60 11.19 7.81 0.28
CA LYS A 60 12.46 8.53 0.46
C LYS A 60 12.48 9.34 1.75
N LEU A 61 11.42 10.13 2.01
CA LEU A 61 11.31 10.91 3.24
C LEU A 61 11.44 10.03 4.49
N VAL A 62 10.84 8.85 4.46
CA VAL A 62 10.84 7.92 5.60
C VAL A 62 12.18 7.21 5.74
N VAL A 63 12.80 6.79 4.65
CA VAL A 63 14.17 6.27 4.66
C VAL A 63 15.15 7.31 5.21
N ASP A 64 15.00 8.57 4.83
CA ASP A 64 15.86 9.64 5.31
C ASP A 64 15.66 9.89 6.81
N ARG A 65 14.41 9.93 7.27
CA ARG A 65 14.05 10.06 8.70
C ARG A 65 14.56 8.88 9.52
N ASP A 66 14.26 7.65 9.11
CA ASP A 66 14.43 6.47 9.96
C ASP A 66 15.83 5.84 9.87
N ILE A 67 16.51 5.98 8.73
CA ILE A 67 17.77 5.29 8.46
C ILE A 67 18.94 6.27 8.34
N ASN A 68 18.80 7.32 7.53
CA ASN A 68 19.93 8.21 7.26
C ASN A 68 20.13 9.27 8.36
N ASN A 69 19.08 9.75 9.02
CA ASN A 69 19.14 10.82 10.03
C ASN A 69 18.20 10.57 11.25
N PRO A 70 18.39 9.48 12.01
CA PRO A 70 17.40 8.99 13.00
C PRO A 70 17.11 9.88 14.22
N ASN A 71 17.77 11.04 14.40
CA ASN A 71 17.86 11.72 15.70
C ASN A 71 17.46 13.20 15.72
N THR A 72 16.61 13.68 14.82
CA THR A 72 16.09 15.06 14.94
C THR A 72 14.57 15.08 15.05
N THR A 73 14.07 15.56 16.19
CA THR A 73 12.63 15.81 16.43
C THR A 73 12.02 16.68 15.33
N GLN A 74 12.82 17.60 14.76
CA GLN A 74 12.42 18.43 13.64
C GLN A 74 12.18 17.61 12.36
N LEU A 75 13.09 16.72 11.97
CA LEU A 75 12.90 15.87 10.78
C LEU A 75 11.72 14.91 10.94
N GLN A 76 11.48 14.41 12.16
CA GLN A 76 10.30 13.61 12.47
C GLN A 76 9.01 14.40 12.21
N LYS A 77 8.95 15.63 12.71
CA LYS A 77 7.82 16.53 12.50
C LYS A 77 7.66 16.89 11.02
N ASP A 78 8.73 17.30 10.35
CA ASP A 78 8.70 17.69 8.93
C ASP A 78 8.25 16.52 8.03
N THR A 79 8.70 15.30 8.34
CA THR A 79 8.27 14.10 7.61
C THR A 79 6.78 13.83 7.85
N GLN A 80 6.31 13.97 9.10
CA GLN A 80 4.92 13.77 9.44
C GLN A 80 4.01 14.79 8.76
N ASP A 81 4.41 16.06 8.73
CA ASP A 81 3.68 17.15 8.07
C ASP A 81 3.59 16.90 6.55
N LYS A 82 4.68 16.46 5.91
CA LYS A 82 4.66 16.09 4.48
C LYS A 82 3.79 14.87 4.19
N VAL A 83 3.89 13.80 5.01
CA VAL A 83 3.02 12.62 4.88
C VAL A 83 1.56 13.05 4.96
N TRP A 84 1.24 13.93 5.91
CA TRP A 84 -0.09 14.46 6.10
C TRP A 84 -0.59 15.23 4.87
N GLU A 85 0.23 16.11 4.28
CA GLU A 85 -0.12 16.84 3.05
C GLU A 85 -0.43 15.88 1.89
N PHE A 86 0.39 14.84 1.70
CA PHE A 86 0.16 13.79 0.71
C PHE A 86 -1.16 13.07 0.95
N GLU A 87 -1.44 12.64 2.18
CA GLU A 87 -2.70 11.99 2.54
C GLU A 87 -3.90 12.89 2.21
N GLN A 88 -3.86 14.17 2.59
CA GLN A 88 -4.94 15.11 2.29
C GLN A 88 -5.21 15.26 0.80
N GLU A 89 -4.17 15.37 -0.01
CA GLU A 89 -4.32 15.50 -1.46
C GLU A 89 -4.96 14.24 -2.07
N ILE A 90 -4.46 13.07 -1.68
CA ILE A 90 -4.94 11.77 -2.16
C ILE A 90 -6.41 11.57 -1.77
N TRP A 91 -6.74 11.78 -0.50
CA TRP A 91 -8.07 11.52 0.02
C TRP A 91 -9.09 12.54 -0.48
N GLY A 92 -8.70 13.82 -0.60
CA GLY A 92 -9.54 14.85 -1.20
C GLY A 92 -9.90 14.52 -2.64
N LYS A 93 -8.94 14.03 -3.43
CA LYS A 93 -9.20 13.57 -4.80
C LYS A 93 -10.07 12.30 -4.84
N ALA A 94 -9.75 11.29 -4.04
CA ALA A 94 -10.44 10.00 -4.07
C ALA A 94 -11.92 10.10 -3.61
N PHE A 95 -12.18 10.87 -2.55
CA PHE A 95 -13.53 11.05 -1.99
C PHE A 95 -14.26 12.29 -2.54
N LYS A 96 -13.61 13.10 -3.40
CA LYS A 96 -14.15 14.37 -3.94
C LYS A 96 -14.59 15.35 -2.86
N GLU A 97 -13.83 15.39 -1.77
CA GLU A 97 -14.11 16.20 -0.60
C GLU A 97 -13.36 17.55 -0.70
N PRO A 98 -13.96 18.67 -0.30
CA PRO A 98 -13.30 19.97 -0.36
C PRO A 98 -12.10 20.03 0.58
N ALA A 99 -11.06 20.78 0.19
CA ALA A 99 -9.84 20.92 1.00
C ALA A 99 -10.11 21.39 2.45
N SER A 100 -11.19 22.16 2.66
CA SER A 100 -11.61 22.64 3.97
C SER A 100 -12.14 21.55 4.91
N SER A 101 -12.62 20.40 4.41
CA SER A 101 -13.08 19.25 5.23
C SER A 101 -12.00 18.20 5.47
N MET A 102 -10.84 18.30 4.80
CA MET A 102 -9.77 17.30 4.84
C MET A 102 -9.22 17.05 6.25
N LYS A 103 -9.04 18.09 7.08
CA LYS A 103 -8.54 17.93 8.46
C LYS A 103 -9.41 17.01 9.31
N THR A 104 -10.72 16.94 9.03
CA THR A 104 -11.67 16.06 9.73
C THR A 104 -11.86 14.72 9.02
N VAL A 105 -11.68 14.64 7.70
CA VAL A 105 -11.93 13.44 6.89
C VAL A 105 -10.75 12.46 6.89
N VAL A 106 -9.50 12.93 6.95
CA VAL A 106 -8.28 12.07 6.87
C VAL A 106 -8.14 11.07 8.03
N HIS A 107 -9.00 11.13 9.06
CA HIS A 107 -9.03 10.17 10.18
C HIS A 107 -10.42 9.58 10.45
N ASP A 108 -11.33 9.72 9.52
CA ASP A 108 -12.66 9.15 9.63
C ASP A 108 -12.61 7.64 9.38
N LYS A 109 -12.60 6.87 10.47
CA LYS A 109 -12.59 5.39 10.44
C LYS A 109 -13.82 4.80 9.72
N SER A 110 -14.88 5.57 9.53
CA SER A 110 -16.05 5.14 8.77
C SER A 110 -15.82 5.11 7.26
N LYS A 111 -14.84 5.88 6.77
CA LYS A 111 -14.46 5.91 5.37
C LYS A 111 -13.54 4.72 5.07
N LYS A 112 -13.91 3.96 4.04
CA LYS A 112 -13.25 2.72 3.63
C LYS A 112 -12.78 2.85 2.18
N TYR A 113 -11.70 2.16 1.85
CA TYR A 113 -11.19 2.12 0.48
C TYR A 113 -10.52 0.78 0.17
N LEU A 114 -10.51 0.44 -1.11
CA LEU A 114 -9.68 -0.62 -1.65
C LEU A 114 -8.37 -0.03 -2.14
N TRP A 115 -7.32 -0.85 -2.14
CA TRP A 115 -6.03 -0.47 -2.68
C TRP A 115 -5.37 -1.61 -3.43
N VAL A 116 -4.60 -1.26 -4.45
CA VAL A 116 -3.73 -2.17 -5.20
C VAL A 116 -2.34 -1.56 -5.20
N THR A 117 -1.34 -2.26 -4.64
CA THR A 117 0.06 -1.77 -4.66
C THR A 117 0.88 -2.40 -5.74
N PHE A 118 1.92 -1.66 -6.16
CA PHE A 118 2.84 -2.05 -7.20
C PHE A 118 4.27 -1.85 -6.76
N ARG A 119 5.14 -2.74 -7.24
CA ARG A 119 6.57 -2.48 -7.34
C ARG A 119 6.86 -1.42 -8.39
N GLU A 120 8.09 -0.91 -8.37
CA GLU A 120 8.58 0.05 -9.38
C GLU A 120 8.46 -0.49 -10.81
N ASP A 121 8.67 -1.80 -11.01
CA ASP A 121 8.56 -2.43 -12.32
C ASP A 121 7.10 -2.69 -12.76
N GLY A 122 6.12 -2.32 -11.94
CA GLY A 122 4.69 -2.45 -12.23
C GLY A 122 4.08 -3.78 -11.82
N MET A 123 4.81 -4.68 -11.14
CA MET A 123 4.23 -5.91 -10.58
C MET A 123 3.26 -5.58 -9.45
N VAL A 124 2.06 -6.19 -9.45
CA VAL A 124 1.12 -6.06 -8.33
C VAL A 124 1.67 -6.82 -7.13
N ILE A 125 1.74 -6.16 -5.98
CA ILE A 125 2.19 -6.75 -4.70
C ILE A 125 1.00 -7.37 -3.98
N ALA A 126 -0.03 -6.58 -3.75
CA ALA A 126 -1.21 -6.98 -2.99
C ALA A 126 -2.44 -6.15 -3.42
N VAL A 127 -3.59 -6.76 -3.24
CA VAL A 127 -4.91 -6.13 -3.20
C VAL A 127 -5.42 -6.21 -1.77
N GLY A 128 -5.95 -5.10 -1.24
CA GLY A 128 -6.44 -5.07 0.13
C GLY A 128 -7.56 -4.05 0.34
N GLU A 129 -8.20 -4.14 1.49
CA GLU A 129 -9.06 -3.08 2.04
C GLU A 129 -8.42 -2.43 3.27
N THR A 130 -8.84 -1.21 3.57
CA THR A 130 -8.63 -0.63 4.89
C THR A 130 -9.59 0.55 5.13
N SER A 131 -9.53 1.13 6.33
CA SER A 131 -10.17 2.40 6.67
C SER A 131 -9.21 3.58 6.59
N MET A 132 -9.77 4.79 6.46
CA MET A 132 -9.07 6.05 6.73
C MET A 132 -8.83 6.26 8.23
N LYS A 133 -8.30 5.23 8.91
CA LYS A 133 -7.67 5.42 10.21
C LYS A 133 -6.29 6.02 9.94
N SER A 134 -5.85 6.93 10.80
CA SER A 134 -4.54 7.59 10.76
C SER A 134 -3.46 6.68 10.19
N GLY A 135 -3.06 6.94 8.93
CA GLY A 135 -1.91 6.33 8.30
C GLY A 135 -2.07 4.96 7.64
N ASP A 136 -3.19 4.25 7.50
CA ASP A 136 -3.08 2.82 7.14
C ASP A 136 -2.48 2.47 5.74
N LEU A 137 -2.70 3.27 4.67
CA LEU A 137 -2.01 3.05 3.38
C LEU A 137 -0.57 3.56 3.40
N LEU A 138 -0.34 4.64 4.15
CA LEU A 138 0.91 5.38 4.24
C LEU A 138 1.50 5.24 5.64
N LYS A 139 1.33 4.07 6.27
CA LYS A 139 1.87 3.80 7.60
C LYS A 139 3.31 3.44 7.36
N TYR A 140 4.05 4.48 7.10
CA TYR A 140 5.38 4.67 7.60
C TYR A 140 5.33 4.81 9.13
N SER A 141 4.60 3.89 9.78
CA SER A 141 4.95 3.41 11.10
C SER A 141 6.39 2.95 10.93
N GLY A 142 7.29 3.88 11.20
CA GLY A 142 8.70 3.69 11.01
C GLY A 142 9.17 2.54 11.86
N LEU A 143 10.48 2.46 11.98
CA LEU A 143 11.18 1.73 13.05
C LEU A 143 10.83 2.27 14.46
N HIS A 144 9.67 2.91 14.64
CA HIS A 144 9.14 3.45 15.89
C HIS A 144 7.75 2.87 16.24
N HIS A 145 7.16 2.00 15.41
CA HIS A 145 6.21 1.04 15.99
C HIS A 145 7.02 0.09 16.87
N SER A 146 6.69 0.02 18.16
CA SER A 146 7.48 -0.65 19.19
C SER A 146 8.04 -1.99 18.72
N SER A 147 7.21 -2.84 18.11
CA SER A 147 7.66 -4.15 17.63
C SER A 147 8.80 -4.12 16.61
N ILE A 148 8.72 -3.30 15.55
CA ILE A 148 9.75 -3.26 14.48
C ILE A 148 10.97 -2.44 14.93
N GLY A 149 10.72 -1.36 15.68
CA GLY A 149 11.78 -0.52 16.24
C GLY A 149 12.65 -1.24 17.25
N ASP A 150 12.01 -1.94 18.18
CA ASP A 150 12.69 -2.73 19.20
C ASP A 150 13.50 -3.86 18.54
N ILE A 151 12.94 -4.54 17.53
CA ILE A 151 13.69 -5.55 16.75
C ILE A 151 14.92 -4.93 16.10
N ARG A 152 14.81 -3.75 15.48
CA ARG A 152 15.98 -3.10 14.88
C ARG A 152 17.03 -2.74 15.93
N ILE A 153 16.62 -2.17 17.07
CA ILE A 153 17.54 -1.83 18.16
C ILE A 153 18.27 -3.08 18.65
N ILE A 154 17.54 -4.17 18.89
CA ILE A 154 18.09 -5.46 19.30
C ILE A 154 19.09 -5.97 18.25
N LEU A 155 18.71 -6.01 16.97
CA LEU A 155 19.60 -6.47 15.89
C LEU A 155 20.86 -5.59 15.79
N HIS A 156 20.74 -4.27 15.89
CA HIS A 156 21.89 -3.35 15.87
C HIS A 156 22.86 -3.57 17.04
N GLN A 157 22.39 -4.06 18.20
CA GLN A 157 23.25 -4.39 19.33
C GLN A 157 23.93 -5.76 19.17
N LEU A 158 23.29 -6.70 18.48
CA LEU A 158 23.78 -8.06 18.28
C LEU A 158 24.72 -8.21 17.06
N MET A 159 24.65 -7.28 16.12
CA MET A 159 25.33 -7.37 14.83
C MET A 159 26.69 -6.66 14.80
N GLU A 160 27.57 -7.11 13.91
CA GLU A 160 28.81 -6.40 13.54
C GLU A 160 28.54 -5.25 12.55
N ASN A 161 29.55 -4.42 12.27
CA ASN A 161 29.39 -3.24 11.43
C ASN A 161 28.96 -3.55 9.98
N GLU A 162 29.41 -4.67 9.41
CA GLU A 162 29.01 -5.08 8.05
C GLU A 162 27.56 -5.54 8.00
N GLU A 163 27.13 -6.28 9.01
CA GLU A 163 25.75 -6.76 9.16
C GLU A 163 24.77 -5.60 9.38
N LYS A 164 25.16 -4.56 10.13
CA LYS A 164 24.36 -3.33 10.28
C LYS A 164 24.14 -2.63 8.94
N LYS A 165 25.18 -2.53 8.10
CA LYS A 165 25.05 -1.96 6.75
C LYS A 165 24.12 -2.80 5.88
N LEU A 166 24.17 -4.13 6.00
CA LEU A 166 23.26 -5.03 5.31
C LEU A 166 21.81 -4.85 5.81
N LEU A 167 21.60 -4.75 7.12
CA LEU A 167 20.30 -4.49 7.72
C LEU A 167 19.70 -3.18 7.20
N ASP A 168 20.45 -2.08 7.20
CA ASP A 168 20.00 -0.79 6.66
C ASP A 168 19.66 -0.90 5.16
N LYS A 169 20.45 -1.65 4.38
CA LYS A 169 20.15 -1.90 2.96
C LYS A 169 18.84 -2.68 2.78
N LEU A 170 18.61 -3.73 3.57
CA LEU A 170 17.39 -4.53 3.52
C LEU A 170 16.16 -3.71 3.92
N LEU A 171 16.27 -2.85 4.93
CA LEU A 171 15.21 -1.93 5.35
C LEU A 171 14.89 -0.91 4.24
N LYS A 172 15.91 -0.32 3.60
CA LYS A 172 15.73 0.58 2.43
C LYS A 172 14.98 -0.11 1.30
N ASN A 173 15.35 -1.36 1.01
CA ASN A 173 14.68 -2.17 -0.02
C ASN A 173 13.22 -2.47 0.36
N LEU A 174 12.95 -2.77 1.63
CA LEU A 174 11.61 -3.03 2.14
C LEU A 174 10.72 -1.79 2.01
N TYR A 175 11.21 -0.62 2.45
CA TYR A 175 10.46 0.64 2.34
C TYR A 175 10.19 1.02 0.89
N SER A 176 11.13 0.76 -0.01
CA SER A 176 11.00 1.11 -1.42
C SER A 176 10.26 0.05 -2.24
N TYR A 177 9.86 -1.07 -1.61
CA TYR A 177 9.32 -2.22 -2.34
C TYR A 177 7.98 -1.89 -3.00
N ALA A 178 7.10 -1.19 -2.29
CA ALA A 178 5.87 -0.63 -2.85
C ALA A 178 6.15 0.80 -3.33
N ALA A 179 6.19 0.98 -4.64
CA ALA A 179 6.50 2.26 -5.28
C ALA A 179 5.25 3.03 -5.74
N TYR A 180 4.16 2.32 -6.02
CA TYR A 180 2.90 2.93 -6.47
C TYR A 180 1.70 2.26 -5.83
N ALA A 181 0.59 2.99 -5.74
CA ALA A 181 -0.71 2.44 -5.38
C ALA A 181 -1.82 2.97 -6.29
N LEU A 182 -2.86 2.15 -6.50
CA LEU A 182 -4.17 2.61 -6.97
C LEU A 182 -5.13 2.55 -5.78
N VAL A 183 -5.83 3.65 -5.52
CA VAL A 183 -6.80 3.78 -4.43
C VAL A 183 -8.20 3.97 -4.98
N ILE A 184 -9.14 3.21 -4.42
CA ILE A 184 -10.55 3.22 -4.82
C ILE A 184 -11.38 3.51 -3.57
N ALA A 185 -11.90 4.73 -3.46
CA ALA A 185 -12.73 5.13 -2.34
C ALA A 185 -14.10 4.46 -2.39
N ILE A 186 -14.60 4.03 -1.22
CA ILE A 186 -15.96 3.53 -1.07
C ILE A 186 -16.83 4.68 -0.55
N LYS A 187 -17.69 5.20 -1.42
CA LYS A 187 -18.42 6.47 -1.27
C LYS A 187 -19.67 6.38 -0.38
N SER A 188 -20.25 5.19 -0.21
CA SER A 188 -21.55 5.01 0.47
C SER A 188 -21.43 4.75 1.99
N ILE A 189 -22.49 5.08 2.72
CA ILE A 189 -22.62 5.08 4.20
C ILE A 189 -22.59 3.65 4.75
N PRO A 190 -21.83 3.43 5.85
CA PRO A 190 -20.65 2.60 5.76
C PRO A 190 -21.01 1.19 5.24
N PRO A 191 -20.30 0.69 4.23
CA PRO A 191 -20.33 -0.73 3.94
C PRO A 191 -20.01 -1.48 5.22
N SER A 192 -20.80 -2.50 5.57
CA SER A 192 -20.40 -3.41 6.64
C SER A 192 -18.99 -3.93 6.33
N ASN A 193 -18.17 -4.25 7.35
CA ASN A 193 -16.84 -4.83 7.11
C ASN A 193 -16.94 -6.06 6.17
N THR A 194 -18.04 -6.80 6.23
CA THR A 194 -18.38 -7.88 5.30
C THR A 194 -18.50 -7.42 3.85
N THR A 195 -19.11 -6.27 3.59
CA THR A 195 -19.25 -5.69 2.24
C THR A 195 -17.90 -5.24 1.70
N VAL A 196 -17.10 -4.55 2.51
CA VAL A 196 -15.76 -4.12 2.12
C VAL A 196 -14.88 -5.34 1.78
N LYS A 197 -14.93 -6.36 2.64
CA LYS A 197 -14.17 -7.59 2.45
C LYS A 197 -14.59 -8.36 1.20
N LYS A 198 -15.89 -8.35 0.90
CA LYS A 198 -16.42 -8.92 -0.34
C LYS A 198 -15.88 -8.18 -1.57
N LEU A 199 -15.89 -6.85 -1.56
CA LEU A 199 -15.34 -6.04 -2.66
C LEU A 199 -13.84 -6.27 -2.86
N GLU A 200 -13.06 -6.36 -1.77
CA GLU A 200 -11.63 -6.72 -1.81
C GLU A 200 -11.44 -8.09 -2.48
N THR A 201 -12.24 -9.08 -2.07
CA THR A 201 -12.17 -10.43 -2.62
C THR A 201 -12.52 -10.45 -4.11
N GLU A 202 -13.63 -9.80 -4.48
CA GLU A 202 -14.10 -9.71 -5.87
C GLU A 202 -13.09 -9.01 -6.77
N LEU A 203 -12.47 -7.92 -6.30
CA LEU A 203 -11.43 -7.21 -7.04
C LEU A 203 -10.19 -8.08 -7.24
N GLY A 204 -9.71 -8.73 -6.18
CA GLY A 204 -8.55 -9.62 -6.25
C GLY A 204 -8.74 -10.78 -7.22
N GLU A 205 -9.87 -11.48 -7.12
CA GLU A 205 -10.24 -12.57 -8.03
C GLU A 205 -10.44 -12.08 -9.47
N TYR A 206 -11.08 -10.92 -9.66
CA TYR A 206 -11.24 -10.34 -11.00
C TYR A 206 -9.90 -10.08 -11.68
N LEU A 207 -8.93 -9.48 -10.97
CA LEU A 207 -7.61 -9.21 -11.53
C LEU A 207 -6.86 -10.50 -11.87
N ILE A 208 -6.94 -11.51 -11.00
CA ILE A 208 -6.34 -12.83 -11.24
C ILE A 208 -6.93 -13.49 -12.49
N ASN A 209 -8.25 -13.47 -12.62
CA ASN A 209 -8.96 -14.06 -13.76
C ASN A 209 -8.65 -13.35 -15.08
N ASN A 210 -8.29 -12.06 -15.02
CA ASN A 210 -7.80 -11.27 -16.16
C ASN A 210 -6.28 -11.39 -16.37
N GLY A 211 -5.62 -12.38 -15.76
CA GLY A 211 -4.23 -12.71 -16.01
C GLY A 211 -3.21 -11.77 -15.36
N ILE A 212 -3.65 -10.94 -14.41
CA ILE A 212 -2.77 -10.09 -13.61
C ILE A 212 -2.08 -10.95 -12.55
N ASN A 213 -0.75 -10.91 -12.56
CA ASN A 213 0.05 -11.59 -11.55
C ASN A 213 0.11 -10.72 -10.28
N ILE A 214 -0.24 -11.31 -9.14
CA ILE A 214 -0.23 -10.66 -7.81
C ILE A 214 0.76 -11.43 -6.94
N LEU A 215 1.79 -10.75 -6.43
CA LEU A 215 2.85 -11.37 -5.62
C LEU A 215 2.26 -12.13 -4.42
N ASN A 216 1.53 -11.43 -3.56
CA ASN A 216 0.76 -12.05 -2.49
C ASN A 216 -0.63 -12.40 -3.02
N ARG A 217 -0.71 -13.44 -3.86
CA ARG A 217 -1.96 -13.86 -4.53
C ARG A 217 -3.16 -13.97 -3.59
N TYR A 218 -2.96 -14.32 -2.33
CA TYR A 218 -4.02 -14.51 -1.34
C TYR A 218 -4.17 -13.32 -0.39
N SER A 219 -3.65 -12.14 -0.74
CA SER A 219 -3.76 -10.96 0.12
C SER A 219 -5.22 -10.63 0.43
N HIS A 220 -6.10 -10.81 -0.55
CA HIS A 220 -7.52 -10.50 -0.48
C HIS A 220 -8.39 -11.55 0.22
N LEU A 221 -7.87 -12.75 0.50
CA LEU A 221 -8.63 -13.87 1.09
C LEU A 221 -8.57 -13.96 2.62
N ASN A 222 -7.85 -13.06 3.31
CA ASN A 222 -7.62 -13.13 4.77
C ASN A 222 -8.70 -12.45 5.60
#